data_AF-W6TPR0-F1
#
_entry.id   AF-W6TPR0-F1
#
_cell.length_a   1.000
_cell.length_b   1.000
_cell.length_c   1.000
_cell.angle_alpha   90.00
_cell.angle_beta   90.00
_cell.angle_gamma   90.00
#
_symmetry.space_group_name_H-M   'P 1'
#
loop_
_entity.id
_entity.type
_entity.pdbx_description
1 polymer ?
#
loop_
_entity_poly.entity_id
_entity_poly.type
_entity_poly.pdbx_seq_one_letter_code
_entity_poly.pdbx_strand_id
1 'polypeptide(L)'
;MRKFTFRSFTAIKDLDTCERYLDGHVQVLRDYGITNITTNNRLWMDLPSVHGIVAEDEEGNVVGGVRVHIADGIHPLPVEKAVGYMDPKVAHVINEYFDDGTGELCGLWNAKSVAGIGISLLLVRAGIAIVNQIRLGSLFTICGDYTMPMVRRVGFIVENGIGNNGEFFYPKDDYIARVLRKMNAETLETADEYDRDRIFDLRNNPIQHTIEQGPKGEIDIDYQLLIPVYD
;
A
#
# COMPACT_ATOMS: atom_id res chain seq x y z
N MET A 1 -14.00 22.30 4.32
CA MET A 1 -13.31 21.31 3.47
C MET A 1 -12.22 20.68 4.32
N ARG A 2 -12.07 19.36 4.35
CA ARG A 2 -11.00 18.72 5.14
C ARG A 2 -9.71 18.82 4.35
N LYS A 3 -8.60 19.13 5.04
CA LYS A 3 -7.28 19.25 4.43
C LYS A 3 -6.33 18.18 4.96
N PHE A 4 -5.54 17.58 4.07
CA PHE A 4 -4.50 16.63 4.43
C PHE A 4 -3.22 16.87 3.63
N THR A 5 -2.09 16.48 4.22
CA THR A 5 -0.81 16.37 3.54
C THR A 5 -0.49 14.91 3.31
N PHE A 6 -0.20 14.52 2.08
CA PHE A 6 0.20 13.16 1.72
C PHE A 6 1.70 13.17 1.47
N ARG A 7 2.47 12.74 2.48
CA ARG A 7 3.93 12.86 2.48
C ARG A 7 4.57 11.49 2.32
N SER A 8 5.48 11.37 1.35
CA SER A 8 6.30 10.19 1.20
C SER A 8 7.48 10.17 2.19
N PHE A 9 7.93 8.98 2.56
CA PHE A 9 9.09 8.78 3.44
C PHE A 9 9.83 7.48 3.09
N THR A 10 11.11 7.41 3.45
CA THR A 10 11.91 6.18 3.41
C THR A 10 12.13 5.70 4.83
N ALA A 11 11.83 4.42 5.08
CA ALA A 11 11.74 3.87 6.44
C ALA A 11 13.00 4.15 7.28
N ILE A 12 14.17 3.83 6.75
CA ILE A 12 15.46 3.97 7.45
C ILE A 12 15.92 5.42 7.69
N LYS A 13 15.12 6.41 7.31
CA LYS A 13 15.48 7.83 7.41
C LYS A 13 14.47 8.65 8.21
N ASP A 14 13.34 8.08 8.59
CA ASP A 14 12.25 8.80 9.26
C ASP A 14 11.60 7.89 10.32
N LEU A 15 12.38 7.58 11.36
CA LEU A 15 11.94 6.69 12.44
C LEU A 15 10.70 7.23 13.16
N ASP A 16 10.60 8.55 13.38
CA ASP A 16 9.43 9.16 14.02
C ASP A 16 8.14 8.88 13.24
N THR A 17 8.16 9.11 11.91
CA THR A 17 7.02 8.77 11.06
C THR A 17 6.73 7.27 11.07
N CYS A 18 7.76 6.43 11.11
CA CYS A 18 7.58 4.99 11.19
C CYS A 18 6.86 4.54 12.46
N GLU A 19 7.25 5.08 13.61
CA GLU A 19 6.61 4.77 14.90
C GLU A 19 5.14 5.19 14.90
N ARG A 20 4.86 6.42 14.46
CA ARG A 20 3.49 6.97 14.38
C ARG A 20 2.63 6.16 13.40
N TYR A 21 3.22 5.72 12.28
CA TYR A 21 2.56 4.81 11.34
C TYR A 21 2.20 3.49 12.02
N LEU A 22 3.16 2.86 12.70
CA LEU A 22 2.96 1.55 13.33
C LEU A 22 1.89 1.63 14.42
N ASP A 23 1.95 2.65 15.27
CA ASP A 23 0.98 2.86 16.35
C ASP A 23 -0.45 3.00 15.82
N GLY A 24 -0.63 3.83 14.79
CA GLY A 24 -1.92 4.01 14.14
C GLY A 24 -2.43 2.73 13.46
N HIS A 25 -1.56 2.02 12.73
CA HIS A 25 -1.93 0.75 12.09
C HIS A 25 -2.32 -0.31 13.11
N VAL A 26 -1.55 -0.47 14.20
CA VAL A 26 -1.86 -1.39 15.31
C VAL A 26 -3.22 -1.06 15.92
N GLN A 27 -3.49 0.23 16.16
CA GLN A 27 -4.77 0.67 16.75
C GLN A 27 -5.96 0.28 15.85
N VAL A 28 -5.84 0.50 14.53
CA VAL A 28 -6.89 0.12 13.58
C VAL A 28 -7.09 -1.39 13.54
N LEU A 29 -6.02 -2.18 13.50
CA LEU A 29 -6.14 -3.64 13.51
C LEU A 29 -6.84 -4.15 14.78
N ARG A 30 -6.50 -3.59 15.95
CA ARG A 30 -7.18 -3.88 17.21
C ARG A 30 -8.66 -3.53 17.16
N ASP A 31 -9.00 -2.39 16.56
CA ASP A 31 -10.39 -1.95 16.39
C ASP A 31 -11.23 -2.92 15.52
N TYR A 32 -10.60 -3.61 14.58
CA TYR A 32 -11.20 -4.69 13.78
C TYR A 32 -11.10 -6.08 14.43
N GLY A 33 -10.63 -6.17 15.68
CA GLY A 33 -10.47 -7.43 16.40
C GLY A 33 -9.36 -8.31 15.83
N ILE A 34 -8.38 -7.72 15.14
CA ILE A 34 -7.23 -8.41 14.57
C ILE A 34 -6.01 -8.11 15.46
N THR A 35 -5.58 -9.10 16.24
CA THR A 35 -4.51 -8.92 17.24
C THR A 35 -3.19 -9.62 16.88
N ASN A 36 -3.20 -10.55 15.91
CA ASN A 36 -2.07 -11.44 15.62
C ASN A 36 -1.57 -11.31 14.15
N ILE A 37 -1.28 -10.08 13.69
CA ILE A 37 -0.64 -9.90 12.37
C ILE A 37 0.88 -9.88 12.55
N THR A 38 1.54 -10.94 12.09
CA THR A 38 3.00 -11.12 12.18
C THR A 38 3.77 -10.12 11.32
N THR A 39 3.16 -9.61 10.26
CA THR A 39 3.77 -8.64 9.33
C THR A 39 3.74 -7.20 9.85
N ASN A 40 2.97 -6.93 10.91
CA ASN A 40 2.89 -5.60 11.53
C ASN A 40 3.87 -5.51 12.72
N ASN A 41 5.15 -5.54 12.38
CA ASN A 41 6.28 -5.49 13.33
C ASN A 41 7.16 -4.26 13.04
N ARG A 42 8.30 -4.13 13.72
CA ARG A 42 9.25 -3.02 13.54
C ARG A 42 10.34 -3.28 12.51
N LEU A 43 10.49 -4.51 12.02
CA LEU A 43 11.63 -4.89 11.15
C LEU A 43 11.69 -4.05 9.87
N TRP A 44 10.54 -3.68 9.31
CA TRP A 44 10.48 -2.88 8.09
C TRP A 44 11.04 -1.46 8.25
N MET A 45 11.14 -0.95 9.49
CA MET A 45 11.69 0.38 9.78
C MET A 45 13.19 0.45 9.50
N ASP A 46 13.87 -0.70 9.56
CA ASP A 46 15.31 -0.85 9.34
C ASP A 46 15.64 -1.25 7.89
N LEU A 47 14.65 -1.35 7.01
CA LEU A 47 14.85 -1.82 5.63
C LEU A 47 14.94 -0.65 4.64
N PRO A 48 16.06 -0.49 3.90
CA PRO A 48 16.16 0.51 2.83
C PRO A 48 15.21 0.23 1.67
N SER A 49 14.74 -1.02 1.55
CA SER A 49 13.76 -1.47 0.56
C SER A 49 12.31 -1.05 0.90
N VAL A 50 12.09 -0.26 1.96
CA VAL A 50 10.75 0.14 2.39
C VAL A 50 10.57 1.65 2.31
N HIS A 51 9.57 2.03 1.51
CA HIS A 51 9.07 3.39 1.40
C HIS A 51 7.60 3.43 1.81
N GLY A 52 7.09 4.61 2.13
CA GLY A 52 5.68 4.75 2.47
C GLY A 52 5.16 6.14 2.25
N ILE A 53 3.86 6.27 2.44
CA ILE A 53 3.13 7.53 2.40
C ILE A 53 2.26 7.60 3.64
N VAL A 54 2.32 8.72 4.33
CA VAL A 54 1.40 9.06 5.42
C VAL A 54 0.43 10.13 4.97
N ALA A 55 -0.81 10.03 5.46
CA ALA A 55 -1.77 11.12 5.45
C ALA A 55 -1.68 11.84 6.79
N GLU A 56 -1.33 13.13 6.76
CA GLU A 56 -1.27 14.01 7.92
C GLU A 56 -2.45 14.97 7.89
N ASP A 57 -3.13 15.18 9.03
CA ASP A 57 -4.16 16.21 9.15
C ASP A 57 -3.54 17.62 9.36
N GLU A 58 -4.38 18.64 9.52
CA GLU A 58 -3.94 20.03 9.69
C GLU A 58 -3.13 20.28 10.98
N GLU A 59 -3.27 19.40 11.97
CA GLU A 59 -2.50 19.43 13.22
C GLU A 59 -1.18 18.66 13.09
N GLY A 60 -0.94 18.03 11.93
CA GLY A 60 0.22 17.20 11.64
C GLY A 60 0.10 15.78 12.18
N ASN A 61 -1.08 15.33 12.64
CA ASN A 61 -1.29 13.95 13.11
C ASN A 61 -1.32 12.98 11.94
N VAL A 62 -0.61 11.86 12.03
CA VAL A 62 -0.71 10.76 11.05
C VAL A 62 -2.05 10.05 11.24
N VAL A 63 -2.93 10.18 10.25
CA VAL A 63 -4.31 9.65 10.25
C VAL A 63 -4.51 8.53 9.22
N GLY A 64 -3.45 8.12 8.53
CA GLY A 64 -3.46 6.96 7.65
C GLY A 64 -2.13 6.78 6.95
N GLY A 65 -1.97 5.66 6.26
CA GLY A 65 -0.79 5.45 5.45
C GLY A 65 -0.82 4.15 4.65
N VAL A 66 0.16 4.01 3.76
CA VAL A 66 0.43 2.81 2.95
C VAL A 66 1.94 2.68 2.77
N ARG A 67 2.44 1.46 2.59
CA ARG A 67 3.86 1.18 2.32
C ARG A 67 4.04 0.48 1.00
N VAL A 68 5.22 0.68 0.41
CA VAL A 68 5.75 -0.08 -0.71
C VAL A 68 7.00 -0.80 -0.22
N HIS A 69 7.01 -2.13 -0.32
CA HIS A 69 8.14 -2.99 0.02
C HIS A 69 8.75 -3.50 -1.27
N ILE A 70 10.00 -3.15 -1.57
CA ILE A 70 10.74 -3.65 -2.74
C ILE A 70 11.15 -5.09 -2.46
N ALA A 71 10.95 -5.98 -3.43
CA ALA A 71 11.53 -7.32 -3.37
C ALA A 71 13.05 -7.20 -3.54
N ASP A 72 13.80 -7.31 -2.44
CA ASP A 72 15.26 -7.13 -2.44
C ASP A 72 16.06 -8.43 -2.55
N GLY A 73 15.37 -9.58 -2.60
CA GLY A 73 15.97 -10.92 -2.69
C GLY A 73 16.58 -11.44 -1.39
N ILE A 74 16.48 -10.67 -0.30
CA ILE A 74 17.02 -10.99 1.03
C ILE A 74 15.88 -11.14 2.04
N HIS A 75 14.96 -10.18 2.06
CA HIS A 75 13.85 -10.12 3.00
C HIS A 75 12.54 -10.49 2.27
N PRO A 76 11.78 -11.48 2.80
CA PRO A 76 10.51 -11.84 2.17
C PRO A 76 9.49 -10.70 2.31
N LEU A 77 8.72 -10.50 1.24
CA LEU A 77 7.61 -9.55 1.20
C LEU A 77 6.56 -9.91 2.27
N PRO A 78 5.79 -8.93 2.78
CA PRO A 78 4.71 -9.19 3.72
C PRO A 78 3.75 -10.32 3.30
N VAL A 79 3.40 -10.45 2.02
CA VAL A 79 2.54 -11.51 1.49
C VAL A 79 3.19 -12.89 1.61
N GLU A 80 4.50 -13.00 1.38
CA GLU A 80 5.24 -14.26 1.58
C GLU A 80 5.22 -14.67 3.05
N LYS A 81 5.42 -13.71 3.96
CA LYS A 81 5.33 -13.96 5.41
C LYS A 81 3.91 -14.31 5.86
N ALA A 82 2.89 -13.73 5.22
CA ALA A 82 1.50 -13.91 5.59
C ALA A 82 0.95 -15.28 5.18
N VAL A 83 1.22 -15.73 3.95
CA VAL A 83 0.57 -16.92 3.36
C VAL A 83 1.52 -17.88 2.67
N GLY A 84 2.82 -17.57 2.56
CA GLY A 84 3.80 -18.44 1.89
C GLY A 84 3.97 -19.81 2.56
N TYR A 85 3.68 -19.93 3.86
CA TYR A 85 3.66 -21.22 4.55
C TYR A 85 2.44 -22.09 4.19
N MET A 86 1.38 -21.49 3.62
CA MET A 86 0.18 -22.20 3.16
C MET A 86 0.33 -22.69 1.71
N ASP A 87 1.03 -21.93 0.86
CA ASP A 87 1.35 -22.32 -0.50
C ASP A 87 2.75 -21.81 -0.91
N PRO A 88 3.75 -22.71 -1.01
CA PRO A 88 5.10 -22.34 -1.44
C PRO A 88 5.20 -21.69 -2.83
N LYS A 89 4.19 -21.84 -3.69
CA LYS A 89 4.17 -21.20 -5.02
C LYS A 89 4.10 -19.68 -4.94
N VAL A 90 3.69 -19.09 -3.81
CA VAL A 90 3.68 -17.64 -3.61
C VAL A 90 5.04 -17.03 -3.93
N ALA A 91 6.11 -17.60 -3.38
CA ALA A 91 7.48 -17.14 -3.63
C ALA A 91 7.90 -17.36 -5.09
N HIS A 92 7.45 -18.45 -5.73
CA HIS A 92 7.73 -18.70 -7.15
C HIS A 92 7.14 -17.62 -8.05
N VAL A 93 5.87 -17.28 -7.85
CA VAL A 93 5.18 -16.24 -8.63
C VAL A 93 5.82 -14.87 -8.45
N ILE A 94 6.26 -14.52 -7.24
CA ILE A 94 6.96 -13.25 -7.00
C ILE A 94 8.30 -13.22 -7.73
N ASN A 95 9.05 -14.33 -7.68
CA ASN A 95 10.35 -14.46 -8.35
C ASN A 95 10.27 -14.37 -9.88
N GLU A 96 9.13 -14.72 -10.50
CA GLU A 96 8.92 -14.53 -11.95
C GLU A 96 9.03 -13.06 -12.39
N TYR A 97 8.87 -12.11 -11.47
CA TYR A 97 8.91 -10.66 -11.74
C TYR A 97 10.09 -9.94 -11.09
N PHE A 98 11.00 -10.69 -10.46
CA PHE A 98 12.10 -10.11 -9.72
C PHE A 98 13.02 -9.28 -10.63
N ASP A 99 13.39 -9.83 -11.79
CA ASP A 99 14.31 -9.19 -12.74
C ASP A 99 13.75 -7.90 -13.37
N ASP A 100 12.42 -7.77 -13.47
CA ASP A 100 11.73 -6.57 -13.96
C ASP A 100 11.53 -5.50 -12.86
N GLY A 101 11.95 -5.78 -11.62
CA GLY A 101 11.65 -4.98 -10.45
C GLY A 101 10.21 -5.22 -9.96
N THR A 102 10.08 -5.78 -8.76
CA THR A 102 8.78 -6.03 -8.12
C THR A 102 8.78 -5.67 -6.64
N GLY A 103 7.59 -5.63 -6.06
CA GLY A 103 7.38 -5.33 -4.66
C GLY A 103 5.95 -5.54 -4.23
N GLU A 104 5.62 -5.08 -3.03
CA GLU A 104 4.28 -5.18 -2.46
C GLU A 104 3.77 -3.82 -1.99
N LEU A 105 2.56 -3.47 -2.40
CA LEU A 105 1.78 -2.39 -1.78
C LEU A 105 1.06 -2.97 -0.55
N CYS A 106 1.48 -2.58 0.63
CA CYS A 106 1.08 -3.22 1.88
C CYS A 106 0.80 -2.21 3.01
N GLY A 107 0.29 -2.73 4.13
CA GLY A 107 0.13 -1.98 5.36
C GLY A 107 -0.93 -0.87 5.32
N LEU A 108 -1.79 -0.80 4.31
CA LEU A 108 -2.79 0.26 4.18
C LEU A 108 -3.68 0.38 5.43
N TRP A 109 -3.82 1.59 5.97
CA TRP A 109 -4.74 1.89 7.06
C TRP A 109 -5.22 3.35 7.04
N ASN A 110 -6.33 3.62 7.73
CA ASN A 110 -6.76 4.96 8.09
C ASN A 110 -7.40 4.98 9.48
N ALA A 111 -7.28 6.10 10.19
CA ALA A 111 -7.86 6.30 11.50
C ALA A 111 -9.39 6.40 11.41
N LYS A 112 -10.08 5.99 12.47
CA LYS A 112 -11.55 6.10 12.58
C LYS A 112 -12.08 7.52 12.36
N SER A 113 -11.32 8.55 12.75
CA SER A 113 -11.65 9.97 12.56
C SER A 113 -11.83 10.39 11.09
N VAL A 114 -11.19 9.65 10.18
CA VAL A 114 -11.20 9.88 8.73
C VAL A 114 -11.88 8.74 7.96
N ALA A 115 -12.54 7.82 8.65
CA ALA A 115 -13.21 6.69 8.03
C ALA A 115 -14.35 7.13 7.08
N GLY A 116 -14.38 6.48 5.91
CA GLY A 116 -15.41 6.66 4.89
C GLY A 116 -15.33 7.97 4.11
N ILE A 117 -14.30 8.80 4.31
CA ILE A 117 -14.14 10.04 3.52
C ILE A 117 -13.40 9.79 2.20
N GLY A 118 -12.77 8.63 2.02
CA GLY A 118 -12.15 8.23 0.74
C GLY A 118 -10.62 8.22 0.72
N ILE A 119 -9.93 8.62 1.80
CA ILE A 119 -8.46 8.76 1.79
C ILE A 119 -7.70 7.46 1.52
N SER A 120 -8.28 6.28 1.78
CA SER A 120 -7.60 5.00 1.49
C SER A 120 -7.35 4.79 0.00
N LEU A 121 -8.30 5.14 -0.86
CA LEU A 121 -8.09 5.04 -2.31
C LEU A 121 -7.03 6.04 -2.77
N LEU A 122 -7.05 7.26 -2.20
CA LEU A 122 -6.04 8.28 -2.50
C LEU A 122 -4.64 7.83 -2.06
N LEU A 123 -4.52 7.21 -0.88
CA LEU A 123 -3.26 6.67 -0.37
C LEU A 123 -2.74 5.55 -1.28
N VAL A 124 -3.63 4.64 -1.71
CA VAL A 124 -3.29 3.58 -2.67
C VAL A 124 -2.79 4.17 -3.99
N ARG A 125 -3.50 5.14 -4.57
CA ARG A 125 -3.05 5.83 -5.81
C ARG A 125 -1.67 6.47 -5.62
N ALA A 126 -1.47 7.18 -4.51
CA ALA A 126 -0.19 7.80 -4.21
C ALA A 126 0.92 6.75 -4.02
N GLY A 127 0.63 5.63 -3.35
CA GLY A 127 1.57 4.53 -3.13
C GLY A 127 2.00 3.87 -4.43
N ILE A 128 1.07 3.72 -5.37
CA ILE A 128 1.37 3.24 -6.73
C ILE A 128 2.10 4.32 -7.55
N ALA A 129 1.81 5.60 -7.31
CA ALA A 129 2.47 6.69 -8.02
C ALA A 129 3.98 6.71 -7.73
N ILE A 130 4.41 6.54 -6.47
CA ILE A 130 5.83 6.65 -6.11
C ILE A 130 6.73 5.54 -6.68
N VAL A 131 6.18 4.42 -7.13
CA VAL A 131 7.00 3.25 -7.51
C VAL A 131 7.85 3.45 -8.76
N ASN A 132 7.53 4.43 -9.61
CA ASN A 132 8.38 4.81 -10.75
C ASN A 132 9.73 5.39 -10.31
N GLN A 133 9.78 6.04 -9.15
CA GLN A 133 11.00 6.62 -8.58
C GLN A 133 11.97 5.54 -8.07
N ILE A 134 11.46 4.34 -7.75
CA ILE A 134 12.19 3.18 -7.22
C ILE A 134 12.23 1.99 -8.19
N ARG A 135 11.86 2.23 -9.46
CA ARG A 135 12.00 1.28 -10.60
C ARG A 135 11.32 -0.08 -10.38
N LEU A 136 10.08 -0.07 -9.87
CA LEU A 136 9.26 -1.29 -9.85
C LEU A 136 8.40 -1.36 -11.11
N GLY A 137 8.56 -2.41 -11.91
CA GLY A 137 7.68 -2.74 -13.03
C GLY A 137 6.37 -3.42 -12.60
N SER A 138 6.30 -3.89 -11.36
CA SER A 138 5.12 -4.58 -10.82
C SER A 138 4.92 -4.40 -9.32
N LEU A 139 3.68 -4.59 -8.89
CA LEU A 139 3.32 -4.71 -7.47
C LEU A 139 2.38 -5.90 -7.23
N PHE A 140 2.61 -6.53 -6.09
CA PHE A 140 1.69 -7.47 -5.44
C PHE A 140 0.93 -6.77 -4.30
N THR A 141 -0.17 -7.37 -3.88
CA THR A 141 -0.84 -7.02 -2.62
C THR A 141 -1.65 -8.20 -2.13
N ILE A 142 -1.93 -8.24 -0.83
CA ILE A 142 -2.90 -9.16 -0.23
C ILE A 142 -4.00 -8.35 0.44
N CYS A 143 -5.26 -8.68 0.16
CA CYS A 143 -6.39 -7.92 0.65
C CYS A 143 -7.56 -8.81 1.08
N GLY A 144 -8.44 -8.30 1.94
CA GLY A 144 -9.70 -8.95 2.26
C GLY A 144 -10.82 -8.54 1.29
N ASP A 145 -12.00 -9.13 1.48
CA ASP A 145 -13.20 -8.84 0.67
C ASP A 145 -13.55 -7.35 0.64
N TYR A 146 -13.47 -6.68 1.79
CA TYR A 146 -13.90 -5.29 1.93
C TYR A 146 -13.05 -4.32 1.09
N THR A 147 -11.77 -4.60 0.91
CA THR A 147 -10.86 -3.75 0.13
C THR A 147 -10.72 -4.20 -1.32
N MET A 148 -11.26 -5.37 -1.69
CA MET A 148 -11.22 -5.92 -3.05
C MET A 148 -11.71 -4.95 -4.14
N PRO A 149 -12.85 -4.25 -3.99
CA PRO A 149 -13.30 -3.32 -5.03
C PRO A 149 -12.28 -2.20 -5.26
N MET A 150 -11.66 -1.67 -4.20
CA MET A 150 -10.70 -0.57 -4.28
C MET A 150 -9.41 -0.99 -5.00
N VAL A 151 -8.85 -2.14 -4.68
CA VAL A 151 -7.58 -2.60 -5.29
C VAL A 151 -7.76 -3.02 -6.76
N ARG A 152 -8.93 -3.55 -7.15
CA ARG A 152 -9.24 -3.82 -8.55
C ARG A 152 -9.29 -2.55 -9.40
N ARG A 153 -9.91 -1.49 -8.87
CA ARG A 153 -10.00 -0.19 -9.56
C ARG A 153 -8.64 0.39 -9.93
N VAL A 154 -7.61 0.13 -9.12
CA VAL A 154 -6.24 0.60 -9.39
C VAL A 154 -5.38 -0.41 -10.15
N GLY A 155 -5.96 -1.51 -10.63
CA GLY A 155 -5.32 -2.42 -11.59
C GLY A 155 -4.80 -3.75 -11.03
N PHE A 156 -5.03 -4.05 -9.76
CA PHE A 156 -4.69 -5.38 -9.23
C PHE A 156 -5.69 -6.45 -9.73
N ILE A 157 -5.17 -7.62 -10.09
CA ILE A 157 -5.96 -8.80 -10.52
C ILE A 157 -5.69 -9.94 -9.56
N VAL A 158 -6.66 -10.83 -9.33
CA VAL A 158 -6.46 -12.02 -8.48
C VAL A 158 -5.48 -13.00 -9.14
N GLU A 159 -4.47 -13.49 -8.41
CA GLU A 159 -3.62 -14.59 -8.87
C GLU A 159 -4.30 -15.92 -8.58
N ASN A 160 -4.90 -16.54 -9.60
CA ASN A 160 -5.65 -17.79 -9.41
C ASN A 160 -4.74 -19.03 -9.32
N GLY A 161 -3.44 -18.92 -9.62
CA GLY A 161 -2.48 -20.03 -9.63
C GLY A 161 -1.95 -20.46 -8.25
N ILE A 162 -2.30 -19.73 -7.18
CA ILE A 162 -1.87 -19.96 -5.80
C ILE A 162 -3.06 -20.10 -4.85
N GLY A 163 -2.87 -20.80 -3.73
CA GLY A 163 -3.94 -21.04 -2.75
C GLY A 163 -5.14 -21.78 -3.35
N ASN A 164 -6.36 -21.43 -2.93
CA ASN A 164 -7.59 -21.90 -3.55
C ASN A 164 -8.13 -20.86 -4.54
N ASN A 165 -7.59 -20.83 -5.76
CA ASN A 165 -7.91 -19.80 -6.77
C ASN A 165 -7.65 -18.37 -6.25
N GLY A 166 -6.50 -18.17 -5.61
CA GLY A 166 -6.07 -16.92 -5.01
C GLY A 166 -6.57 -16.69 -3.58
N GLU A 167 -7.41 -17.58 -3.04
CA GLU A 167 -7.96 -17.47 -1.68
C GLU A 167 -7.10 -18.17 -0.64
N PHE A 168 -6.94 -17.50 0.50
CA PHE A 168 -6.25 -17.97 1.69
C PHE A 168 -7.06 -17.64 2.94
N PHE A 169 -7.12 -18.57 3.90
CA PHE A 169 -7.72 -18.31 5.21
C PHE A 169 -6.71 -17.57 6.10
N TYR A 170 -6.71 -16.25 6.04
CA TYR A 170 -5.74 -15.39 6.72
C TYR A 170 -6.37 -14.03 7.07
N PRO A 171 -6.18 -13.47 8.28
CA PRO A 171 -5.28 -13.95 9.33
C PRO A 171 -5.94 -14.95 10.30
N LYS A 172 -7.19 -15.33 10.05
CA LYS A 172 -7.97 -16.28 10.85
C LYS A 172 -8.65 -17.29 9.93
N ASP A 173 -9.02 -18.44 10.50
CA ASP A 173 -9.64 -19.55 9.76
C ASP A 173 -11.02 -19.19 9.15
N ASP A 174 -11.67 -18.14 9.66
CA ASP A 174 -12.96 -17.64 9.19
C ASP A 174 -12.84 -16.39 8.29
N TYR A 175 -11.62 -15.98 7.94
CA TYR A 175 -11.36 -14.79 7.14
C TYR A 175 -10.65 -15.14 5.84
N ILE A 176 -11.27 -14.77 4.71
CA ILE A 176 -10.68 -15.00 3.38
C ILE A 176 -9.91 -13.76 2.95
N ALA A 177 -8.60 -13.91 2.82
CA ALA A 177 -7.73 -12.98 2.11
C ALA A 177 -7.48 -13.50 0.68
N ARG A 178 -7.24 -12.57 -0.24
CA ARG A 178 -6.83 -12.89 -1.60
C ARG A 178 -5.51 -12.25 -1.94
N VAL A 179 -4.61 -13.06 -2.49
CA VAL A 179 -3.37 -12.56 -3.07
C VAL A 179 -3.67 -12.08 -4.48
N LEU A 180 -3.38 -10.81 -4.71
CA LEU A 180 -3.53 -10.21 -6.02
C LEU A 180 -2.19 -10.19 -6.73
N ARG A 181 -2.21 -10.68 -7.98
CA ARG A 181 -1.11 -10.66 -8.93
C ARG A 181 -0.75 -9.23 -9.34
N LYS A 182 0.51 -9.07 -9.75
CA LYS A 182 1.07 -8.02 -10.62
C LYS A 182 0.00 -7.15 -11.26
N MET A 183 -0.23 -6.01 -10.61
CA MET A 183 -0.54 -4.80 -11.34
C MET A 183 0.73 -4.39 -12.09
N ASN A 184 0.63 -4.17 -13.40
CA ASN A 184 1.71 -3.57 -14.17
C ASN A 184 1.87 -2.13 -13.70
N ALA A 185 2.95 -1.86 -12.97
CA ALA A 185 3.17 -0.57 -12.36
C ALA A 185 3.55 0.50 -13.39
N GLU A 186 4.01 0.12 -14.59
CA GLU A 186 4.38 1.08 -15.62
C GLU A 186 3.14 1.56 -16.39
N THR A 187 2.34 0.64 -16.93
CA THR A 187 1.25 0.98 -17.85
C THR A 187 -0.13 1.03 -17.21
N LEU A 188 -0.34 0.35 -16.06
CA LEU A 188 -1.62 0.34 -15.32
C LEU A 188 -2.83 0.00 -16.22
N GLU A 189 -2.63 -0.86 -17.22
CA GLU A 189 -3.59 -1.17 -18.28
C GLU A 189 -4.87 -1.83 -17.77
N THR A 190 -4.81 -2.41 -16.57
CA THR A 190 -5.92 -3.10 -15.89
C THR A 190 -6.67 -2.20 -14.90
N ALA A 191 -6.18 -0.99 -14.65
CA ALA A 191 -6.84 -0.02 -13.80
C ALA A 191 -8.00 0.66 -14.53
N ASP A 192 -8.97 1.14 -13.76
CA ASP A 192 -10.01 2.04 -14.28
C ASP A 192 -9.34 3.30 -14.85
N GLU A 193 -9.85 3.81 -15.97
CA GLU A 193 -9.25 4.93 -16.70
C GLU A 193 -9.02 6.16 -15.81
N TYR A 194 -10.01 6.54 -15.00
CA TYR A 194 -9.88 7.67 -14.08
C TYR A 194 -8.78 7.45 -13.02
N ASP A 195 -8.71 6.25 -12.45
CA ASP A 195 -7.72 5.90 -11.44
C ASP A 195 -6.31 5.86 -12.03
N ARG A 196 -6.17 5.28 -13.23
CA ARG A 196 -4.93 5.26 -14.01
C ARG A 196 -4.42 6.66 -14.31
N ASP A 197 -5.27 7.51 -14.87
CA ASP A 197 -4.90 8.86 -15.28
C ASP A 197 -4.53 9.72 -14.06
N ARG A 198 -5.24 9.54 -12.93
CA ARG A 198 -4.88 10.19 -11.67
C ARG A 198 -3.52 9.73 -11.15
N ILE A 199 -3.22 8.43 -11.21
CA ILE A 199 -1.90 7.91 -10.81
C ILE A 199 -0.79 8.47 -11.72
N PHE A 200 -1.03 8.56 -13.04
CA PHE A 200 -0.07 9.17 -13.96
C PHE A 200 0.14 10.66 -13.70
N ASP A 201 -0.91 11.41 -13.37
CA ASP A 201 -0.75 12.81 -12.97
C ASP A 201 0.09 12.95 -11.70
N LEU A 202 -0.16 12.12 -10.67
CA LEU A 202 0.66 12.10 -9.44
C LEU A 202 2.13 11.76 -9.72
N ARG A 203 2.41 10.90 -10.71
CA ARG A 203 3.78 10.57 -11.15
C ARG A 203 4.48 11.72 -11.83
N ASN A 204 3.77 12.40 -12.73
CA ASN A 204 4.31 13.50 -13.53
C ASN A 204 4.44 14.79 -12.70
N ASN A 205 3.56 14.95 -11.70
CA ASN A 205 3.50 16.10 -10.80
C ASN A 205 3.49 15.62 -9.33
N PRO A 206 4.62 15.06 -8.81
CA PRO A 206 4.65 14.42 -7.49
C PRO A 206 4.54 15.41 -6.33
N ILE A 207 4.80 16.70 -6.56
CA ILE A 207 4.51 17.78 -5.63
C ILE A 207 3.36 18.60 -6.22
N GLN A 208 2.17 18.48 -5.64
CA GLN A 208 1.00 19.18 -6.15
C GLN A 208 -0.07 19.38 -5.07
N HIS A 209 -0.82 20.46 -5.20
CA HIS A 209 -2.00 20.74 -4.38
C HIS A 209 -3.26 20.59 -5.23
N THR A 210 -4.24 19.83 -4.77
CA THR A 210 -5.47 19.56 -5.52
C THR A 210 -6.67 19.31 -4.62
N ILE A 211 -7.87 19.38 -5.20
CA ILE A 211 -9.12 18.99 -4.57
C ILE A 211 -9.54 17.62 -5.12
N GLU A 212 -9.56 16.62 -4.25
CA GLU A 212 -9.98 15.26 -4.56
C GLU A 212 -11.45 15.04 -4.18
N GLN A 213 -12.15 14.22 -4.96
CA GLN A 213 -13.54 13.87 -4.67
C GLN A 213 -13.62 12.62 -3.79
N GLY A 214 -14.21 12.76 -2.60
CA GLY A 214 -14.47 11.67 -1.67
C GLY A 214 -15.97 11.34 -1.55
N PRO A 215 -16.35 10.18 -0.98
CA PRO A 215 -17.75 9.82 -0.75
C PRO A 215 -18.53 10.80 0.14
N LYS A 216 -17.82 11.61 0.95
CA LYS A 216 -18.41 12.63 1.83
C LYS A 216 -18.14 14.06 1.36
N GLY A 217 -17.80 14.24 0.09
CA GLY A 217 -17.50 15.52 -0.54
C GLY A 217 -16.01 15.74 -0.79
N GLU A 218 -15.68 16.99 -1.08
CA GLU A 218 -14.34 17.43 -1.47
C GLU A 218 -13.33 17.35 -0.33
N ILE A 219 -12.11 16.94 -0.69
CA ILE A 219 -10.96 16.84 0.19
C ILE A 219 -9.81 17.64 -0.43
N ASP A 220 -9.26 18.55 0.33
CA ASP A 220 -8.08 19.34 -0.03
C ASP A 220 -6.83 18.51 0.29
N ILE A 221 -6.02 18.19 -0.72
CA ILE A 221 -4.82 17.36 -0.55
C ILE A 221 -3.59 18.10 -1.07
N ASP A 222 -2.61 18.27 -0.18
CA ASP A 222 -1.23 18.61 -0.53
C ASP A 222 -0.40 17.34 -0.68
N TYR A 223 -0.11 16.95 -1.93
CA TYR A 223 0.72 15.80 -2.27
C TYR A 223 2.20 16.18 -2.26
N GLN A 224 2.98 15.45 -1.46
CA GLN A 224 4.44 15.57 -1.32
C GLN A 224 5.09 14.20 -1.56
N LEU A 225 5.06 13.73 -2.81
CA LEU A 225 5.32 12.34 -3.19
C LEU A 225 6.74 12.07 -3.71
N LEU A 226 7.61 13.07 -3.74
CA LEU A 226 9.01 12.82 -4.07
C LEU A 226 9.67 12.03 -2.94
N ILE A 227 10.10 10.79 -3.24
CA ILE A 227 10.86 9.98 -2.29
C ILE A 227 12.16 10.76 -1.99
N PRO A 228 12.44 11.08 -0.72
CA PRO A 228 13.60 11.90 -0.44
C PRO A 228 14.87 11.17 -0.87
N VAL A 229 15.72 11.86 -1.62
CA VAL A 229 17.08 11.42 -1.92
C VAL A 229 17.93 11.83 -0.72
N TYR A 230 18.56 10.85 -0.09
CA TYR A 230 19.43 11.11 1.04
C TYR A 230 20.88 10.97 0.57
N ASP A 231 21.66 12.03 0.77
CA ASP A 231 23.11 12.02 0.56
C ASP A 231 23.83 11.02 1.50
#